data_AF-A0A3Q9NWK6-F1
#
_entry.id   AF-A0A3Q9NWK6-F1
#
_cell.length_a   1.000
_cell.length_b   1.000
_cell.length_c   1.000
_cell.angle_alpha   90.00
_cell.angle_beta   90.00
_cell.angle_gamma   90.00
#
_symmetry.space_group_name_H-M   'P 1'
#
loop_
_entity.id
_entity.type
_entity.pdbx_description
1 polymer ?
#
loop_
_entity_poly.entity_id
_entity_poly.type
_entity_poly.pdbx_seq_one_letter_code
_entity_poly.pdbx_strand_id
1 'polypeptide(L)'
;MTDEARQTLVRVLRVAFPHENFPDSPYERTADKILVEADAETWFRVALIQGLQSLDQLSDKSFCSLGDDEALRVLRRVEGTEFFGFVRRTAALGLYDDEEVWEILGYQGPSFDLGGYVNRGFNDLDWLPEPRILYPEGEDLPELGPGAHLGPQTVNVADESTNQPSAEQADMGEVKR
;
A
#
# COMPACT_ATOMS: atom_id res chain seq x y z
N MET A 1 -22.04 1.33 -12.13
CA MET A 1 -22.09 -0.13 -11.87
C MET A 1 -23.19 -0.41 -10.85
N THR A 2 -23.56 -1.67 -10.58
CA THR A 2 -24.63 -2.02 -9.61
C THR A 2 -24.11 -2.23 -8.20
N ASP A 3 -25.00 -2.22 -7.20
CA ASP A 3 -24.65 -2.46 -5.80
C ASP A 3 -24.10 -3.87 -5.58
N GLU A 4 -24.61 -4.86 -6.31
CA GLU A 4 -24.11 -6.25 -6.26
C GLU A 4 -22.68 -6.36 -6.80
N ALA A 5 -22.36 -5.59 -7.85
CA ALA A 5 -20.99 -5.54 -8.39
C ALA A 5 -20.02 -4.92 -7.37
N ARG A 6 -20.46 -3.86 -6.67
CA ARG A 6 -19.69 -3.25 -5.57
C ARG A 6 -19.47 -4.25 -4.43
N GLN A 7 -20.52 -4.95 -3.99
CA GLN A 7 -20.41 -5.96 -2.93
C GLN A 7 -19.46 -7.10 -3.31
N THR A 8 -19.56 -7.59 -4.56
CA THR A 8 -18.65 -8.62 -5.08
C THR A 8 -17.21 -8.12 -5.10
N LEU A 9 -16.98 -6.86 -5.51
CA LEU A 9 -15.66 -6.27 -5.51
C LEU A 9 -15.08 -6.13 -4.09
N VAL A 10 -15.87 -5.68 -3.12
CA VAL A 10 -15.44 -5.65 -1.70
C VAL A 10 -15.04 -7.06 -1.23
N ARG A 11 -15.82 -8.09 -1.59
CA ARG A 11 -15.48 -9.47 -1.29
C ARG A 11 -14.18 -9.91 -1.96
N VAL A 12 -13.95 -9.54 -3.22
CA VAL A 12 -12.69 -9.81 -3.93
C VAL A 12 -11.51 -9.20 -3.17
N LEU A 13 -11.64 -7.95 -2.74
CA LEU A 13 -10.59 -7.25 -1.99
C LEU A 13 -10.29 -7.93 -0.66
N ARG A 14 -11.32 -8.32 0.11
CA ARG A 14 -11.17 -9.07 1.37
C ARG A 14 -10.44 -10.40 1.20
N VAL A 15 -10.72 -11.13 0.12
CA VAL A 15 -10.07 -12.42 -0.14
C VAL A 15 -8.63 -12.24 -0.66
N ALA A 16 -8.39 -11.20 -1.47
CA ALA A 16 -7.05 -10.91 -2.02
C ALA A 16 -6.10 -10.28 -1.00
N PHE A 17 -6.62 -9.51 -0.04
CA PHE A 17 -5.89 -8.82 1.03
C PHE A 17 -6.50 -9.16 2.39
N PRO A 18 -6.26 -10.38 2.92
CA PRO A 18 -7.00 -10.91 4.07
C PRO A 18 -6.43 -10.42 5.41
N HIS A 19 -6.64 -9.13 5.72
CA HIS A 19 -6.23 -8.57 7.02
C HIS A 19 -7.31 -8.77 8.07
N GLU A 20 -7.02 -9.56 9.11
CA GLU A 20 -7.95 -9.87 10.21
C GLU A 20 -8.40 -8.63 10.98
N ASN A 21 -7.49 -7.69 11.21
CA ASN A 21 -7.74 -6.51 12.06
C ASN A 21 -8.30 -5.30 11.29
N PHE A 22 -8.46 -5.40 9.96
CA PHE A 22 -8.97 -4.28 9.18
C PHE A 22 -10.51 -4.32 9.15
N PRO A 23 -11.20 -3.21 9.46
CA PRO A 23 -12.64 -3.10 9.29
C PRO A 23 -13.02 -3.11 7.80
N ASP A 24 -14.31 -3.20 7.48
CA ASP A 24 -14.78 -3.23 6.07
C ASP A 24 -14.63 -1.88 5.37
N SER A 25 -14.66 -0.78 6.13
CA SER A 25 -14.67 0.61 5.64
C SER A 25 -13.54 0.92 4.64
N PRO A 26 -12.26 0.57 4.90
CA PRO A 26 -11.17 0.76 3.93
C PRO A 26 -11.35 -0.06 2.64
N TYR A 27 -11.89 -1.28 2.73
CA TYR A 27 -12.15 -2.10 1.54
C TYR A 27 -13.28 -1.52 0.70
N GLU A 28 -14.32 -1.00 1.34
CA GLU A 28 -15.42 -0.31 0.69
C GLU A 28 -14.94 0.94 -0.05
N ARG A 29 -14.16 1.81 0.59
CA ARG A 29 -13.56 2.99 -0.06
C ARG A 29 -12.63 2.60 -1.20
N THR A 30 -11.87 1.52 -1.04
CA THR A 30 -11.00 0.99 -2.10
C THR A 30 -11.82 0.47 -3.29
N ALA A 31 -12.92 -0.23 -3.03
CA ALA A 31 -13.85 -0.65 -4.09
C ALA A 31 -14.41 0.57 -4.83
N ASP A 32 -14.82 1.61 -4.11
CA ASP A 32 -15.33 2.85 -4.71
C ASP A 32 -14.27 3.55 -5.58
N LYS A 33 -13.00 3.61 -5.14
CA LYS A 33 -11.87 4.10 -5.96
C LYS A 33 -11.74 3.31 -7.27
N ILE A 34 -11.78 1.97 -7.20
CA ILE A 34 -11.70 1.09 -8.38
C ILE A 34 -12.87 1.34 -9.34
N LEU A 35 -14.09 1.52 -8.83
CA LEU A 35 -15.27 1.80 -9.65
C LEU A 35 -15.13 3.15 -10.38
N VAL A 36 -14.62 4.18 -9.69
CA VAL A 36 -14.36 5.49 -10.30
C VAL A 36 -13.29 5.40 -11.39
N GLU A 37 -12.18 4.73 -11.13
CA GLU A 37 -11.11 4.53 -12.12
C GLU A 37 -11.59 3.72 -13.34
N ALA A 38 -12.40 2.68 -13.11
CA ALA A 38 -12.97 1.89 -14.17
C ALA A 38 -13.90 2.73 -15.06
N ASP A 39 -14.66 3.66 -14.47
CA ASP A 39 -15.60 4.51 -15.20
C ASP A 39 -14.89 5.61 -16.02
N ALA A 40 -13.64 5.95 -15.69
CA ALA A 40 -12.83 6.89 -16.45
C ALA A 40 -12.33 6.32 -17.79
N GLU A 41 -12.15 5.00 -17.89
CA GLU A 41 -11.55 4.33 -19.06
C GLU A 41 -12.39 3.14 -19.52
N THR A 42 -12.89 3.19 -20.76
CA THR A 42 -13.80 2.17 -21.31
C THR A 42 -13.22 0.75 -21.22
N TRP A 43 -11.91 0.61 -21.45
CA TRP A 43 -11.21 -0.67 -21.35
C TRP A 43 -11.29 -1.26 -19.93
N PHE A 44 -11.01 -0.45 -18.90
CA PHE A 44 -11.07 -0.91 -17.51
C PHE A 44 -12.49 -1.21 -17.08
N ARG A 45 -13.48 -0.42 -17.51
CA ARG A 45 -14.89 -0.73 -17.27
C ARG A 45 -15.28 -2.11 -17.80
N VAL A 46 -14.91 -2.42 -19.04
CA VAL A 46 -15.23 -3.72 -19.66
C VAL A 46 -14.50 -4.85 -18.95
N ALA A 47 -13.20 -4.69 -18.67
CA ALA A 47 -12.42 -5.69 -17.94
C ALA A 47 -13.02 -5.97 -16.56
N LEU A 48 -13.43 -4.93 -15.83
CA LEU A 48 -14.02 -5.06 -14.50
C LEU A 48 -15.37 -5.80 -14.54
N ILE A 49 -16.27 -5.42 -15.44
CA ILE A 49 -17.58 -6.08 -15.57
C ILE A 49 -17.42 -7.56 -15.94
N GLN A 50 -16.60 -7.86 -16.95
CA GLN A 50 -16.37 -9.23 -17.40
C GLN A 50 -15.69 -10.07 -16.32
N GLY A 51 -14.72 -9.47 -15.61
CA GLY A 51 -14.04 -10.08 -14.50
C GLY A 51 -14.97 -10.48 -13.38
N LEU A 52 -15.80 -9.55 -12.89
CA LEU A 52 -16.76 -9.82 -11.83
C LEU A 52 -17.78 -10.90 -12.24
N GLN A 53 -18.27 -10.87 -13.48
CA GLN A 53 -19.16 -11.91 -14.00
C GLN A 53 -18.48 -13.28 -14.09
N SER A 54 -17.19 -13.32 -14.42
CA SER A 54 -16.44 -14.58 -14.53
C SER A 54 -16.28 -15.29 -13.18
N LEU A 55 -16.26 -14.56 -12.06
CA LEU A 55 -16.12 -15.15 -10.72
C LEU A 55 -17.27 -16.11 -10.41
N ASP A 56 -18.51 -15.69 -10.66
CA ASP A 56 -19.69 -16.53 -10.47
C ASP A 56 -19.75 -17.69 -11.48
N GLN A 57 -19.18 -17.54 -12.67
CA GLN A 57 -19.11 -18.62 -13.67
C GLN A 57 -18.07 -19.70 -13.33
N LEU A 58 -17.10 -19.38 -12.47
CA LEU A 58 -16.03 -20.28 -12.05
C LEU A 58 -16.37 -21.08 -10.79
N SER A 59 -17.56 -20.86 -10.20
CA SER A 59 -18.09 -21.55 -9.03
C SER A 59 -19.55 -21.97 -9.19
N ASP A 60 -20.02 -22.92 -8.39
CA ASP A 60 -21.41 -23.41 -8.44
C ASP A 60 -22.42 -22.47 -7.74
N LYS A 61 -21.92 -21.44 -7.06
CA LYS A 61 -22.69 -20.43 -6.31
C LYS A 61 -22.05 -19.06 -6.51
N SER A 62 -22.75 -18.00 -6.09
CA SER A 62 -22.21 -16.64 -6.13
C SER A 62 -20.90 -16.53 -5.34
N PHE A 63 -19.95 -15.76 -5.87
CA PHE A 63 -18.65 -15.49 -5.26
C PHE A 63 -18.78 -14.97 -3.83
N CYS A 64 -19.78 -14.12 -3.57
CA CYS A 64 -20.10 -13.61 -2.24
C CYS A 64 -20.50 -14.68 -1.22
N SER A 65 -20.96 -15.85 -1.68
CA SER A 65 -21.35 -17.00 -0.84
C SER A 65 -20.27 -18.08 -0.71
N LEU A 66 -19.10 -17.87 -1.33
CA LEU A 66 -17.94 -18.75 -1.17
C LEU A 66 -17.28 -18.53 0.19
N GLY A 67 -16.84 -19.61 0.82
CA GLY A 67 -15.89 -19.52 1.95
C GLY A 67 -14.52 -19.02 1.46
N ASP A 68 -13.68 -18.49 2.35
CA ASP A 68 -12.43 -17.81 1.98
C ASP A 68 -11.50 -18.66 1.11
N ASP A 69 -11.28 -19.93 1.49
CA ASP A 69 -10.44 -20.86 0.70
C ASP A 69 -11.00 -21.13 -0.70
N GLU A 70 -12.32 -21.19 -0.83
CA GLU A 70 -12.99 -21.45 -2.11
C GLU A 70 -12.93 -20.21 -3.00
N ALA A 71 -13.18 -19.04 -2.43
CA ALA A 71 -13.05 -17.75 -3.09
C ALA A 71 -11.61 -17.51 -3.55
N LEU A 72 -10.61 -17.83 -2.72
CA LEU A 72 -9.20 -17.73 -3.07
C LEU A 72 -8.85 -18.64 -4.25
N ARG A 73 -9.34 -19.89 -4.27
CA ARG A 73 -9.15 -20.79 -5.42
C ARG A 73 -9.75 -20.23 -6.71
N VAL A 74 -10.91 -19.57 -6.64
CA VAL A 74 -11.51 -18.89 -7.80
C VAL A 74 -10.65 -17.70 -8.23
N LEU A 75 -10.20 -16.85 -7.31
CA LEU A 75 -9.33 -15.71 -7.62
C LEU A 75 -8.01 -16.14 -8.26
N ARG A 76 -7.41 -17.24 -7.80
CA ARG A 76 -6.19 -17.80 -8.42
C ARG A 76 -6.38 -18.18 -9.88
N ARG A 77 -7.59 -18.58 -10.30
CA ARG A 77 -7.86 -18.89 -11.72
C ARG A 77 -7.89 -17.65 -12.61
N VAL A 78 -8.17 -16.48 -12.05
CA VAL A 78 -8.24 -15.20 -12.78
C VAL A 78 -7.04 -14.28 -12.50
N GLU A 79 -6.04 -14.73 -11.73
CA GLU A 79 -4.95 -13.86 -11.26
C GLU A 79 -4.09 -13.27 -12.39
N GLY A 80 -4.01 -13.97 -13.52
CA GLY A 80 -3.29 -13.52 -14.73
C GLY A 80 -4.12 -12.64 -15.67
N THR A 81 -5.36 -12.30 -15.31
CA THR A 81 -6.25 -11.48 -16.15
C THR A 81 -6.03 -9.98 -15.92
N GLU A 82 -6.37 -9.17 -16.92
CA GLU A 82 -6.34 -7.71 -16.79
C GLU A 82 -7.31 -7.20 -15.72
N PHE A 83 -8.44 -7.88 -15.52
CA PHE A 83 -9.35 -7.62 -14.40
C PHE A 83 -8.64 -7.67 -13.06
N PHE A 84 -8.00 -8.82 -12.74
CA PHE A 84 -7.35 -8.99 -11.44
C PHE A 84 -6.12 -8.09 -11.32
N GLY A 85 -5.36 -7.93 -12.41
CA GLY A 85 -4.23 -7.00 -12.47
C GLY A 85 -4.61 -5.56 -12.15
N PHE A 86 -5.72 -5.08 -12.72
CA PHE A 86 -6.28 -3.75 -12.45
C PHE A 86 -6.72 -3.62 -10.98
N VAL A 87 -7.60 -4.51 -10.50
CA VAL A 87 -8.08 -4.50 -9.12
C VAL A 87 -6.92 -4.53 -8.12
N ARG A 88 -5.93 -5.42 -8.32
CA ARG A 88 -4.79 -5.57 -7.41
C ARG A 88 -3.94 -4.31 -7.35
N ARG A 89 -3.64 -3.68 -8.49
CA ARG A 89 -2.80 -2.46 -8.53
C ARG A 89 -3.49 -1.30 -7.82
N THR A 90 -4.76 -1.06 -8.13
CA THR A 90 -5.53 0.01 -7.49
C THR A 90 -5.74 -0.28 -6.01
N ALA A 91 -5.98 -1.54 -5.62
CA ALA A 91 -6.14 -1.92 -4.21
C ALA A 91 -4.86 -1.74 -3.39
N ALA A 92 -3.69 -2.12 -3.94
CA ALA A 92 -2.42 -1.94 -3.24
C ALA A 92 -2.10 -0.47 -2.95
N LEU A 93 -2.57 0.46 -3.79
CA LEU A 93 -2.46 1.88 -3.50
C LEU A 93 -3.61 2.32 -2.58
N GLY A 94 -4.85 2.03 -2.96
CA GLY A 94 -6.04 2.56 -2.30
C GLY A 94 -6.27 2.08 -0.87
N LEU A 95 -5.93 0.82 -0.55
CA LEU A 95 -6.14 0.23 0.77
C LEU A 95 -5.07 0.67 1.77
N TYR A 96 -3.82 0.78 1.36
CA TYR A 96 -2.72 1.18 2.24
C TYR A 96 -2.47 2.69 2.25
N ASP A 97 -3.10 3.43 1.35
CA ASP A 97 -3.23 4.89 1.36
C ASP A 97 -4.60 5.28 1.94
N ASP A 98 -4.87 4.77 3.14
CA ASP A 98 -6.12 4.99 3.87
C ASP A 98 -5.80 5.28 5.34
N GLU A 99 -6.30 6.40 5.85
CA GLU A 99 -5.97 6.90 7.19
C GLU A 99 -6.39 5.91 8.31
N GLU A 100 -7.52 5.22 8.15
CA GLU A 100 -7.98 4.21 9.13
C GLU A 100 -7.04 3.00 9.13
N VAL A 101 -6.51 2.61 7.96
CA VAL A 101 -5.48 1.57 7.85
C VAL A 101 -4.16 2.03 8.46
N TRP A 102 -3.78 3.29 8.30
CA TRP A 102 -2.57 3.84 8.92
C TRP A 102 -2.61 3.74 10.44
N GLU A 103 -3.73 4.12 11.05
CA GLU A 103 -3.94 4.02 12.49
C GLU A 103 -3.78 2.58 12.99
N ILE A 104 -4.33 1.60 12.27
CA ILE A 104 -4.22 0.17 12.64
C ILE A 104 -2.78 -0.32 12.51
N LEU A 105 -2.05 0.13 11.50
CA LEU A 105 -0.66 -0.25 11.25
C LEU A 105 0.36 0.54 12.08
N GLY A 106 -0.08 1.57 12.83
CA GLY A 106 0.80 2.48 13.56
C GLY A 106 1.57 3.46 12.66
N TYR A 107 1.19 3.56 11.38
CA TYR A 107 1.78 4.55 10.49
C TYR A 107 1.20 5.93 10.80
N GLN A 108 2.07 6.90 11.06
CA GLN A 108 1.64 8.24 11.44
C GLN A 108 1.15 9.08 10.24
N GLY A 109 1.13 8.55 9.02
CA GLY A 109 0.84 9.33 7.82
C GLY A 109 2.00 10.26 7.43
N PRO A 110 1.80 11.14 6.43
CA PRO A 110 2.81 12.08 5.96
C PRO A 110 3.36 12.95 7.08
N SER A 111 4.67 13.27 7.04
CA SER A 111 5.35 14.03 8.09
C SER A 111 6.06 15.29 7.63
N PHE A 112 6.16 15.54 6.32
CA PHE A 112 6.91 16.67 5.77
C PHE A 112 6.44 18.01 6.35
N ASP A 113 5.14 18.28 6.28
CA ASP A 113 4.53 19.50 6.83
C ASP A 113 4.54 19.57 8.36
N LEU A 114 4.92 18.46 9.01
CA LEU A 114 4.92 18.29 10.47
C LEU A 114 6.34 18.24 11.05
N GLY A 115 7.36 18.63 10.27
CA GLY A 115 8.76 18.66 10.72
C GLY A 115 9.46 17.30 10.72
N GLY A 116 8.94 16.33 9.97
CA GLY A 116 9.51 14.99 9.81
C GLY A 116 9.10 14.00 10.91
N TYR A 117 9.70 12.80 10.89
CA TYR A 117 9.36 11.71 11.81
C TYR A 117 10.13 11.74 13.14
N VAL A 118 11.07 12.68 13.35
CA VAL A 118 11.91 12.75 14.54
C VAL A 118 11.09 12.68 15.84
N ASN A 119 9.94 13.35 15.88
CA ASN A 119 9.02 13.35 17.02
C ASN A 119 7.68 12.65 16.71
N ARG A 120 7.62 11.77 15.71
CA ARG A 120 6.38 11.12 15.24
C ARG A 120 6.65 9.65 14.86
N GLY A 121 6.82 8.75 15.80
CA GLY A 121 6.92 7.32 15.46
C GLY A 121 8.29 6.79 15.06
N PHE A 122 9.28 7.65 14.77
CA PHE A 122 10.61 7.17 14.35
C PHE A 122 11.28 6.27 15.40
N ASN A 123 11.09 6.59 16.69
CA ASN A 123 11.64 5.83 17.82
C ASN A 123 10.60 5.00 18.58
N ASP A 124 9.38 4.87 18.05
CA ASP A 124 8.28 4.13 18.72
C ASP A 124 8.39 2.62 18.39
N LEU A 125 9.60 2.06 18.56
CA LEU A 125 9.91 0.68 18.20
C LEU A 125 9.56 -0.28 19.34
N ASP A 126 8.34 -0.80 19.35
CA ASP A 126 7.90 -1.80 20.35
C ASP A 126 8.60 -3.16 20.19
N TRP A 127 9.13 -3.44 18.99
CA TRP A 127 9.76 -4.71 18.64
C TRP A 127 11.28 -4.73 18.89
N LEU A 128 11.90 -3.56 19.15
CA LEU A 128 13.31 -3.43 19.48
C LEU A 128 13.48 -2.54 20.73
N PRO A 129 13.24 -3.08 21.94
CA PRO A 129 13.14 -2.29 23.17
C PRO A 129 14.45 -1.62 23.59
N GLU A 130 15.58 -2.19 23.20
CA GLU A 130 16.92 -1.69 23.51
C GLU A 130 17.71 -1.54 22.20
N PRO A 131 17.42 -0.50 21.40
CA PRO A 131 18.20 -0.23 20.20
C PRO A 131 19.64 0.11 20.62
N ARG A 132 20.61 -0.56 20.02
CA ARG A 132 22.03 -0.24 20.24
C ARG A 132 22.31 1.17 19.72
N ILE A 133 22.54 2.11 20.64
CA ILE A 133 22.94 3.50 20.32
C ILE A 133 24.46 3.69 20.25
N LEU A 134 25.23 2.68 20.67
CA LEU A 134 26.69 2.66 20.62
C LEU A 134 27.15 1.38 19.93
N TYR A 135 28.14 1.52 19.05
CA TYR A 135 28.86 0.38 18.48
C TYR A 135 29.91 -0.11 19.48
N PRO A 136 30.02 -1.43 19.75
CA PRO A 136 31.08 -1.96 20.61
C PRO A 136 32.46 -1.62 20.02
N GLU A 137 33.37 -1.12 20.85
CA GLU A 137 34.75 -0.91 20.42
C GLU A 137 35.38 -2.28 20.07
N GLY A 138 35.87 -2.43 18.83
CA GLY A 138 36.60 -3.62 18.38
C GLY A 138 35.76 -4.72 17.74
N GLU A 139 34.47 -4.52 17.47
CA GLU A 139 33.70 -5.39 16.56
C GLU A 139 33.99 -5.01 15.10
N ASP A 140 34.41 -6.00 14.29
CA ASP A 140 34.44 -5.85 12.84
C ASP A 140 33.00 -5.79 12.32
N LEU A 141 32.62 -4.65 11.75
CA LEU A 141 31.33 -4.50 11.10
C LEU A 141 31.22 -5.51 9.95
N PRO A 142 30.05 -6.17 9.77
CA PRO A 142 29.86 -7.05 8.63
C PRO A 142 30.11 -6.28 7.34
N GLU A 143 30.76 -6.93 6.36
CA GLU A 143 30.98 -6.35 5.04
C GLU A 143 29.63 -5.89 4.48
N LEU A 144 29.43 -4.57 4.45
CA LEU A 144 28.26 -4.00 3.81
C LEU A 144 28.41 -4.25 2.31
N GLY A 145 27.28 -4.38 1.59
CA GLY A 145 27.28 -4.68 0.16
C GLY A 145 28.24 -3.76 -0.64
N PRO A 146 28.68 -4.20 -1.84
CA PRO A 146 29.71 -3.50 -2.60
C PRO A 146 29.48 -1.99 -2.68
N GLY A 147 30.42 -1.19 -2.15
CA GLY A 147 30.36 0.27 -2.16
C GLY A 147 29.91 0.94 -0.84
N ALA A 148 29.56 0.16 0.19
CA ALA A 148 29.25 0.71 1.50
C ALA A 148 30.49 0.75 2.41
N HIS A 149 30.71 1.87 3.08
CA HIS A 149 31.92 2.12 3.87
C HIS A 149 31.62 2.05 5.38
N LEU A 150 32.52 1.40 6.14
CA LEU A 150 32.37 1.09 7.56
C LEU A 150 32.64 2.25 8.53
N GLY A 151 32.86 3.47 8.03
CA GLY A 151 33.17 4.64 8.84
C GLY A 151 32.22 5.81 8.53
N PRO A 152 32.10 6.78 9.45
CA PRO A 152 31.39 8.02 9.14
C PRO A 152 32.02 8.64 7.90
N GLN A 153 31.27 8.64 6.80
CA GLN A 153 31.59 9.46 5.65
C GLN A 153 31.62 10.90 6.15
N THR A 154 32.68 11.64 5.85
CA THR A 154 32.61 13.09 5.94
C THR A 154 31.48 13.51 5.03
N VAL A 155 30.35 13.90 5.61
CA VAL A 155 29.23 14.43 4.85
C VAL A 155 29.75 15.73 4.25
N ASN A 156 30.15 15.69 2.99
CA ASN A 156 30.26 16.89 2.21
C ASN A 156 28.81 17.37 2.09
N VAL A 157 28.50 18.45 2.80
CA VAL A 157 27.18 19.12 2.77
C VAL A 157 26.75 19.50 1.32
N ALA A 158 27.69 19.43 0.37
CA ALA A 158 27.45 19.62 -1.06
C ALA A 158 26.82 18.41 -1.79
N ASP A 159 26.75 17.22 -1.18
CA ASP A 159 26.17 16.02 -1.79
C ASP A 159 24.86 15.66 -1.05
N GLU A 160 23.81 16.39 -1.38
CA GLU A 160 22.45 16.14 -0.92
C GLU A 160 22.01 14.74 -1.34
N SER A 161 21.67 13.91 -0.35
CA SER A 161 20.95 12.66 -0.57
C SER A 161 19.69 12.96 -1.39
N THR A 162 19.69 12.50 -2.64
CA THR A 162 18.65 12.74 -3.67
C THR A 162 17.23 12.30 -3.27
N ASN A 163 17.03 11.62 -2.14
CA ASN A 163 15.70 11.18 -1.70
C ASN A 163 15.06 12.02 -0.59
N GLN A 164 15.69 13.09 -0.12
CA GLN A 164 15.02 14.09 0.71
C GLN A 164 15.43 15.50 0.26
N PRO A 165 14.51 16.34 -0.26
CA PRO A 165 14.82 17.72 -0.55
C PRO A 165 15.16 18.46 0.75
N SER A 166 16.23 19.26 0.71
CA SER A 166 16.64 20.13 1.80
C SER A 166 15.74 21.37 1.88
N ALA A 167 15.68 21.99 3.08
CA ALA A 167 14.78 23.11 3.36
C ALA A 167 15.02 24.36 2.51
N GLU A 168 16.19 24.49 1.86
CA GLU A 168 16.53 25.64 1.01
C GLU A 168 16.08 25.48 -0.45
N GLN A 169 15.63 24.28 -0.86
CA GLN A 169 15.17 24.02 -2.24
C GLN A 169 13.64 24.11 -2.42
N ALA A 170 12.90 24.38 -1.35
CA ALA A 170 11.46 24.59 -1.39
C ALA A 170 11.10 26.04 -1.78
N ASP A 171 11.61 26.55 -2.91
CA ASP A 171 11.00 27.73 -3.53
C ASP A 171 9.74 27.29 -4.27
N MET A 172 8.63 27.26 -3.53
CA MET A 172 7.29 27.05 -4.07
C MET A 172 6.90 28.27 -4.89
N GLY A 173 7.29 28.26 -6.17
CA GLY A 173 6.85 29.25 -7.14
C GLY A 173 5.33 29.45 -7.06
N GLU A 174 4.90 30.72 -7.04
CA GLU A 174 3.51 31.10 -6.78
C GLU A 174 2.51 30.25 -7.56
N VAL A 175 1.69 29.49 -6.81
CA VAL A 175 0.52 28.81 -7.35
C VAL A 175 -0.49 29.88 -7.72
N LYS A 176 -0.71 30.10 -9.03
CA LYS A 176 -1.78 30.98 -9.52
C LYS A 176 -3.11 30.51 -8.95
N ARG A 177 -3.76 31.40 -8.19
CA ARG A 177 -5.15 31.24 -7.73
C ARG A 177 -6.14 31.15 -8.89
#